data_AF-A0A9D6DKF1-F1
#
_entry.id   AF-A0A9D6DKF1-F1
#
_cell.length_a   1.000
_cell.length_b   1.000
_cell.length_c   1.000
_cell.angle_alpha   90.00
_cell.angle_beta   90.00
_cell.angle_gamma   90.00
#
_symmetry.space_group_name_H-M   'P 1'
#
loop_
_entity.id
_entity.type
_entity.pdbx_description
1 polymer ?
#
loop_
_entity_poly.entity_id
_entity_poly.type
_entity_poly.pdbx_seq_one_letter_code
_entity_poly.pdbx_strand_id
1 'polypeptide(L)'
;TAGGYYGAQRADMNEVWELNVGLTWSIFDGGNRVARYREARAAYDAAQARVKAKELDISREVEQTQLSLAETEERIQAAQAAVASAQENFRLAQGRFDAGVGTILELTDAQLALTQAQNTEAQALADYRIAIARLERALGRR
;
A
#
# COMPACT_ATOMS: atom_id res chain seq x y z
N THR A 1 -48.09 48.80 -72.83
CA THR A 1 -48.40 49.52 -71.57
C THR A 1 -47.48 48.99 -70.48
N ALA A 2 -46.80 49.92 -69.76
CA ALA A 2 -46.08 49.78 -68.47
C ALA A 2 -45.03 48.66 -68.33
N GLY A 3 -43.80 48.83 -67.84
CA GLY A 3 -43.19 49.84 -66.97
C GLY A 3 -42.51 49.14 -65.78
N GLY A 4 -41.22 49.42 -65.50
CA GLY A 4 -40.57 49.05 -64.24
C GLY A 4 -39.10 48.57 -64.35
N TYR A 5 -38.16 49.44 -64.00
CA TYR A 5 -36.76 49.10 -63.70
C TYR A 5 -36.66 48.58 -62.26
N TYR A 6 -35.74 47.64 -61.96
CA TYR A 6 -34.82 47.72 -60.80
C TYR A 6 -33.67 46.69 -60.95
N GLY A 7 -32.44 47.21 -60.89
CA GLY A 7 -31.37 46.66 -60.06
C GLY A 7 -30.65 45.39 -60.54
N ALA A 8 -29.58 45.59 -61.30
CA ALA A 8 -28.53 44.59 -61.45
C ALA A 8 -27.73 44.43 -60.15
N GLN A 9 -27.53 43.18 -59.71
CA GLN A 9 -26.29 42.72 -59.10
C GLN A 9 -26.32 41.20 -59.15
N ARG A 10 -25.74 40.65 -60.23
CA ARG A 10 -25.31 39.24 -60.22
C ARG A 10 -24.12 39.19 -59.29
N ALA A 11 -24.27 38.50 -58.17
CA ALA A 11 -23.15 38.04 -57.37
C ALA A 11 -22.37 37.07 -58.26
N ASP A 12 -21.29 37.54 -58.89
CA ASP A 12 -20.29 36.65 -59.44
C ASP A 12 -19.67 35.91 -58.25
N MET A 13 -20.18 34.69 -58.01
CA MET A 13 -19.57 33.72 -57.12
C MET A 13 -18.26 33.28 -57.75
N ASN A 14 -17.22 34.07 -57.54
CA ASN A 14 -15.86 33.69 -57.87
C ASN A 14 -15.39 32.71 -56.79
N GLU A 15 -15.18 31.46 -57.17
CA GLU A 15 -14.64 30.42 -56.29
C GLU A 15 -13.14 30.72 -56.08
N VAL A 16 -12.81 31.33 -54.95
CA VAL A 16 -11.42 31.63 -54.57
C VAL A 16 -10.90 30.47 -53.76
N TRP A 17 -9.97 29.71 -54.33
CA TRP A 17 -9.18 28.71 -53.60
C TRP A 17 -7.88 29.37 -53.14
N GLU A 18 -7.56 29.22 -51.86
CA GLU A 18 -6.35 29.77 -51.25
C GLU A 18 -5.54 28.62 -50.65
N LEU A 19 -4.30 28.46 -51.13
CA LEU A 19 -3.36 27.46 -50.63
C LEU A 19 -2.21 28.19 -49.94
N ASN A 20 -2.16 28.09 -48.61
CA ASN A 20 -1.12 28.72 -47.79
C ASN A 20 -0.05 27.69 -47.38
N VAL A 21 1.20 27.94 -47.73
CA VAL A 21 2.36 27.14 -47.28
C VAL A 21 3.28 28.05 -46.46
N GLY A 22 3.35 27.80 -45.15
CA GLY A 22 4.20 28.55 -44.22
C GLY A 22 5.40 27.73 -43.76
N LEU A 23 6.60 28.31 -43.85
CA LEU A 23 7.82 27.76 -43.27
C LEU A 23 8.25 28.66 -42.10
N THR A 24 8.30 28.10 -40.89
CA THR A 24 8.79 28.82 -39.70
C THR A 24 10.17 28.29 -39.33
N TRP A 25 11.19 29.16 -39.35
CA TRP A 25 12.53 28.85 -38.89
C TRP A 25 13.01 29.90 -37.89
N SER A 26 13.41 29.46 -36.69
CA SER A 26 14.00 30.34 -35.67
C SER A 26 15.50 30.45 -35.91
N ILE A 27 15.97 31.68 -36.16
CA ILE A 27 17.38 31.99 -36.45
C ILE A 27 18.21 32.07 -35.14
N PHE A 28 17.55 32.39 -34.01
CA PHE A 28 18.14 32.41 -32.67
C PHE A 28 17.05 32.21 -31.61
N ASP A 29 17.21 31.22 -30.73
CA ASP A 29 16.20 30.83 -29.73
C ASP A 29 16.59 31.16 -28.28
N GLY A 30 17.70 31.87 -28.09
CA GLY A 30 18.21 32.27 -26.77
C GLY A 30 18.57 31.10 -25.84
N GLY A 31 18.76 29.88 -26.38
CA GLY A 31 19.04 28.69 -25.57
C GLY A 31 17.79 27.94 -25.10
N ASN A 32 16.58 28.34 -25.51
CA ASN A 32 15.33 27.67 -25.13
C ASN A 32 15.31 26.19 -25.50
N ARG A 33 15.85 25.79 -26.66
CA ARG A 33 15.96 24.37 -27.05
C ARG A 33 16.84 23.59 -26.07
N VAL A 34 17.95 24.19 -25.62
CA VAL A 34 18.84 23.56 -24.64
C VAL A 34 18.16 23.46 -23.27
N ALA A 35 17.43 24.50 -22.86
CA ALA A 35 16.66 24.48 -21.61
C ALA A 35 15.59 23.39 -21.62
N ARG A 36 14.78 23.31 -22.67
CA ARG A 36 13.76 22.26 -22.84
C ARG A 36 14.36 20.85 -22.87
N TYR A 37 15.51 20.69 -23.54
CA TYR A 37 16.23 19.41 -23.53
C TYR A 37 16.72 19.04 -22.13
N ARG A 38 17.30 19.99 -21.39
CA ARG A 38 17.74 19.76 -20.00
C ARG A 38 16.58 19.41 -19.07
N GLU A 39 15.44 20.08 -19.23
CA GLU A 39 14.21 19.78 -18.48
C GLU A 39 13.71 18.36 -18.80
N ALA A 40 13.58 18.01 -20.08
CA ALA A 40 13.17 16.66 -20.49
C ALA A 40 14.14 15.59 -19.98
N ARG A 41 15.45 15.88 -20.00
CA ARG A 41 16.47 14.98 -19.46
C ARG A 41 16.36 14.81 -17.95
N ALA A 42 16.17 15.90 -17.21
CA ALA A 42 15.96 15.84 -15.76
C ALA A 42 14.68 15.07 -15.40
N ALA A 43 13.60 15.25 -16.16
CA ALA A 43 12.36 14.50 -15.98
C ALA A 43 12.54 12.99 -16.24
N TYR A 44 13.34 12.63 -17.24
CA TYR A 44 13.72 11.25 -17.52
C TYR A 44 14.56 10.63 -16.39
N ASP A 45 15.61 11.33 -15.94
CA ASP A 45 16.47 10.86 -14.86
C ASP A 45 15.66 10.71 -13.55
N ALA A 46 14.73 11.63 -13.28
CA ALA A 46 13.80 11.52 -12.16
C ALA A 46 12.83 10.32 -12.29
N ALA A 47 12.37 10.01 -13.50
CA ALA A 47 11.55 8.83 -13.73
C ALA A 47 12.33 7.53 -13.47
N GLN A 48 13.58 7.44 -13.92
CA GLN A 48 14.45 6.31 -13.60
C GLN A 48 14.68 6.16 -12.10
N ALA A 49 14.95 7.27 -11.40
CA ALA A 49 15.12 7.25 -9.95
C ALA A 49 13.86 6.76 -9.23
N ARG A 50 12.67 7.15 -9.69
CA ARG A 50 11.38 6.64 -9.16
C ARG A 50 11.21 5.14 -9.36
N VAL A 51 11.59 4.60 -10.52
CA VAL A 51 11.55 3.15 -10.76
C VAL A 51 12.45 2.42 -9.77
N LYS A 52 13.71 2.86 -9.65
CA LYS A 52 14.67 2.26 -8.71
C LYS A 52 14.21 2.34 -7.25
N ALA A 53 13.64 3.49 -6.84
CA ALA A 53 13.07 3.63 -5.51
C ALA A 53 11.92 2.64 -5.30
N LYS A 54 11.05 2.45 -6.30
CA LYS A 54 9.93 1.53 -6.21
C LYS A 54 10.38 0.07 -6.11
N GLU A 55 11.43 -0.32 -6.82
CA GLU A 55 12.05 -1.66 -6.72
C GLU A 55 12.57 -1.92 -5.30
N LEU A 56 13.30 -0.95 -4.73
CA LEU A 56 13.82 -1.06 -3.36
C LEU A 56 12.69 -1.15 -2.33
N ASP A 57 11.62 -0.37 -2.49
CA ASP A 57 10.45 -0.43 -1.62
C ASP A 57 9.79 -1.80 -1.65
N ILE A 58 9.65 -2.41 -2.83
CA ILE A 58 9.08 -3.76 -2.98
C ILE A 58 9.98 -4.80 -2.28
N SER A 59 11.30 -4.76 -2.50
CA SER A 59 12.23 -5.67 -1.84
C SER A 59 12.15 -5.55 -0.31
N ARG A 60 12.10 -4.31 0.20
CA ARG A 60 11.95 -4.04 1.64
C ARG A 60 10.62 -4.55 2.18
N GLU A 61 9.52 -4.37 1.46
CA GLU A 61 8.19 -4.84 1.87
C GLU A 61 8.14 -6.37 1.98
N VAL A 62 8.75 -7.08 1.02
CA VAL A 62 8.85 -8.55 1.06
C VAL A 62 9.68 -9.02 2.25
N GLU A 63 10.85 -8.42 2.46
CA GLU A 63 11.72 -8.77 3.60
C GLU A 63 11.02 -8.53 4.95
N GLN A 64 10.39 -7.36 5.11
CA GLN A 64 9.65 -7.02 6.33
C GLN A 64 8.50 -7.99 6.58
N THR A 65 7.81 -8.42 5.53
CA THR A 65 6.69 -9.36 5.64
C THR A 65 7.16 -10.76 6.04
N GLN A 66 8.28 -11.23 5.49
CA GLN A 66 8.87 -12.52 5.89
C GLN A 66 9.32 -12.51 7.35
N LEU A 67 10.01 -11.44 7.77
CA LEU A 67 10.43 -11.29 9.17
C LEU A 67 9.22 -11.22 10.12
N SER A 68 8.17 -10.50 9.74
CA SER A 68 6.94 -10.42 10.54
C SER A 68 6.25 -11.77 10.67
N LEU A 69 6.26 -12.61 9.63
CA LEU A 69 5.67 -13.95 9.69
C LEU A 69 6.43 -14.84 10.68
N ALA A 70 7.77 -14.86 10.57
CA ALA A 70 8.62 -15.61 11.50
C ALA A 70 8.43 -15.15 12.95
N GLU A 71 8.38 -13.82 13.19
CA GLU A 71 8.10 -13.26 14.52
C GLU A 71 6.75 -13.75 15.06
N THR A 72 5.69 -13.74 14.25
CA THR A 72 4.36 -14.20 14.69
C THR A 72 4.32 -15.69 15.01
N GLU A 73 5.10 -16.51 14.30
CA GLU A 73 5.22 -17.94 14.57
C GLU A 73 5.93 -18.20 15.92
N GLU A 74 7.03 -17.50 16.18
CA GLU A 74 7.73 -17.57 17.48
C GLU A 74 6.84 -17.08 18.63
N ARG A 75 6.05 -16.03 18.41
CA ARG A 75 5.09 -15.52 19.41
C ARG A 75 4.01 -16.54 19.75
N ILE A 76 3.54 -17.34 18.79
CA ILE A 76 2.61 -18.44 19.06
C ILE A 76 3.28 -19.48 19.97
N GLN A 77 4.50 -19.89 19.65
CA GLN A 77 5.23 -20.89 20.47
C GLN A 77 5.45 -20.39 21.91
N ALA A 78 5.84 -19.12 22.07
CA ALA A 78 6.00 -18.51 23.38
C ALA A 78 4.67 -18.43 24.16
N ALA A 79 3.57 -18.07 23.49
CA ALA A 79 2.25 -18.00 24.11
C ALA A 79 1.74 -19.39 24.53
N GLN A 80 1.97 -20.42 23.71
CA GLN A 80 1.66 -21.81 24.05
C GLN A 80 2.42 -22.29 25.29
N ALA A 81 3.71 -21.99 25.38
CA ALA A 81 4.52 -22.30 26.55
C ALA A 81 4.00 -21.56 27.81
N ALA A 82 3.59 -20.30 27.67
CA ALA A 82 3.00 -19.53 28.76
C ALA A 82 1.67 -20.13 29.24
N VAL A 83 0.80 -20.56 28.33
CA VAL A 83 -0.45 -21.26 28.67
C VAL A 83 -0.16 -22.56 29.43
N ALA A 84 0.77 -23.39 28.93
CA ALA A 84 1.15 -24.62 29.60
C ALA A 84 1.67 -24.38 31.03
N SER A 85 2.52 -23.36 31.21
CA SER A 85 3.03 -22.97 32.53
C SER A 85 1.92 -22.46 33.45
N ALA A 86 1.02 -21.60 32.95
CA ALA A 86 -0.08 -21.06 33.74
C ALA A 86 -1.08 -22.15 34.14
N GLN A 87 -1.28 -23.14 33.27
CA GLN A 87 -2.17 -24.26 33.54
C GLN A 87 -1.62 -25.19 34.63
N GLU A 88 -0.32 -25.43 34.63
CA GLU A 88 0.33 -26.17 35.72
C GLU A 88 0.25 -25.40 37.05
N ASN A 89 0.47 -24.07 37.02
CA ASN A 89 0.31 -23.23 38.21
C ASN A 89 -1.11 -23.27 38.77
N PHE A 90 -2.13 -23.18 37.90
CA PHE A 90 -3.52 -23.33 38.30
C PHE A 90 -3.79 -24.71 38.91
N ARG A 91 -3.28 -25.79 38.32
CA ARG A 91 -3.41 -27.15 38.84
C ARG A 91 -2.81 -27.28 40.25
N LEU A 92 -1.63 -26.70 40.48
CA LEU A 92 -0.97 -26.69 41.79
C LEU A 92 -1.76 -25.86 42.82
N ALA A 93 -2.25 -24.68 42.43
CA ALA A 93 -3.06 -23.83 43.30
C ALA A 93 -4.38 -24.51 43.71
N GLN A 94 -5.05 -25.16 42.75
CA GLN A 94 -6.26 -25.95 43.00
C GLN A 94 -5.97 -27.08 43.99
N GLY A 95 -4.92 -27.86 43.77
CA GLY A 95 -4.56 -28.96 44.68
C GLY A 95 -4.24 -28.49 46.10
N ARG A 96 -3.60 -27.31 46.25
CA ARG A 96 -3.33 -26.70 47.58
C ARG A 96 -4.62 -26.24 48.26
N PHE A 97 -5.51 -25.61 47.51
CA PHE A 97 -6.82 -25.18 48.01
C PHE A 97 -7.66 -26.38 48.45
N ASP A 98 -7.73 -27.45 47.65
CA ASP A 98 -8.47 -28.68 47.96
C ASP A 98 -7.89 -29.40 49.19
N ALA A 99 -6.57 -29.33 49.39
CA ALA A 99 -5.89 -29.86 50.57
C ALA A 99 -5.99 -28.93 51.81
N GLY A 100 -6.64 -27.77 51.68
CA GLY A 100 -6.80 -26.79 52.77
C GLY A 100 -5.52 -26.04 53.16
N VAL A 101 -4.46 -26.14 52.37
CA VAL A 101 -3.16 -25.48 52.61
C VAL A 101 -2.94 -24.26 51.73
N GLY A 102 -3.83 -24.01 50.76
CA GLY A 102 -3.84 -22.85 49.87
C GLY A 102 -5.09 -21.99 50.07
N THR A 103 -5.03 -20.74 49.63
CA THR A 103 -6.14 -19.80 49.77
C THR A 103 -6.99 -19.70 48.50
N ILE A 104 -8.25 -19.30 48.64
CA ILE A 104 -9.13 -19.01 47.49
C ILE A 104 -8.57 -17.88 46.61
N LEU A 105 -7.83 -16.95 47.21
CA LEU A 105 -7.18 -15.85 46.50
C LEU A 105 -6.10 -16.39 45.55
N GLU A 106 -5.21 -17.25 46.04
CA GLU A 106 -4.18 -17.89 45.21
C GLU A 106 -4.76 -18.69 44.05
N LEU A 107 -5.87 -19.41 44.29
CA LEU A 107 -6.58 -20.14 43.24
C LEU A 107 -7.15 -19.20 42.17
N THR A 108 -7.80 -18.12 42.61
CA THR A 108 -8.40 -17.13 41.70
C THR A 108 -7.33 -16.39 40.90
N ASP A 109 -6.21 -16.03 41.52
CA ASP A 109 -5.07 -15.39 40.84
C ASP A 109 -4.46 -16.31 39.78
N ALA A 110 -4.29 -17.61 40.11
CA ALA A 110 -3.78 -18.58 39.14
C ALA A 110 -4.76 -18.81 37.98
N GLN A 111 -6.07 -18.81 38.25
CA GLN A 111 -7.10 -18.89 37.21
C GLN A 111 -7.09 -17.67 36.30
N LEU A 112 -6.95 -16.47 36.88
CA LEU A 112 -6.81 -15.23 36.13
C LEU A 112 -5.57 -15.25 35.23
N ALA A 113 -4.42 -15.68 35.76
CA ALA A 113 -3.18 -15.81 34.99
C ALA A 113 -3.31 -16.79 33.82
N LEU A 114 -3.95 -17.95 34.02
CA LEU A 114 -4.26 -18.90 32.95
C LEU A 114 -5.14 -18.27 31.86
N THR A 115 -6.19 -17.56 32.28
CA THR A 115 -7.12 -16.90 31.34
C THR A 115 -6.41 -15.82 30.53
N GLN A 116 -5.53 -15.03 31.17
CA GLN A 116 -4.71 -14.03 30.50
C GLN A 116 -3.75 -14.67 29.49
N ALA A 117 -3.08 -15.76 29.84
CA ALA A 117 -2.19 -16.49 28.94
C ALA A 117 -2.95 -17.04 27.72
N GLN A 118 -4.14 -17.61 27.91
CA GLN A 118 -5.00 -18.10 26.82
C GLN A 118 -5.45 -16.97 25.89
N ASN A 119 -5.79 -15.80 26.45
CA ASN A 119 -6.10 -14.62 25.63
C ASN A 119 -4.90 -14.15 24.81
N THR A 120 -3.69 -14.17 25.39
CA THR A 120 -2.46 -13.86 24.65
C THR A 120 -2.19 -14.86 23.53
N GLU A 121 -2.40 -16.15 23.74
CA GLU A 121 -2.29 -17.18 22.69
C GLU A 121 -3.30 -16.92 21.56
N ALA A 122 -4.56 -16.64 21.89
CA ALA A 122 -5.59 -16.33 20.91
C ALA A 122 -5.23 -15.10 20.06
N GLN A 123 -4.66 -14.06 20.69
CA GLN A 123 -4.17 -12.88 19.97
C GLN A 123 -3.00 -13.20 19.06
N ALA A 124 -2.03 -14.00 19.52
CA ALA A 124 -0.88 -14.41 18.70
C ALA A 124 -1.32 -15.21 17.45
N LEU A 125 -2.30 -16.11 17.61
CA LEU A 125 -2.91 -16.85 16.51
C LEU A 125 -3.62 -15.91 15.50
N ALA A 126 -4.31 -14.88 15.99
CA ALA A 126 -4.96 -13.89 15.13
C ALA A 126 -3.92 -13.07 14.35
N ASP A 127 -2.86 -12.63 15.02
CA ASP A 127 -1.77 -11.84 14.42
C ASP A 127 -1.05 -12.63 13.32
N TYR A 128 -0.80 -13.92 13.53
CA TYR A 128 -0.24 -14.82 12.51
C TYR A 128 -1.13 -14.93 11.26
N ARG A 129 -2.45 -15.06 11.44
CA ARG A 129 -3.39 -15.08 10.31
C ARG A 129 -3.41 -13.76 9.54
N ILE A 130 -3.30 -12.63 10.25
CA ILE A 130 -3.17 -11.31 9.63
C ILE A 130 -1.84 -11.20 8.86
N ALA A 131 -0.75 -11.75 9.40
CA ALA A 131 0.56 -11.77 8.74
C ALA A 131 0.52 -12.59 7.43
N ILE A 132 -0.14 -13.75 7.43
CA ILE A 132 -0.37 -14.54 6.20
C ILE A 132 -1.17 -13.73 5.17
N ALA A 133 -2.29 -13.13 5.57
CA ALA A 133 -3.11 -12.33 4.66
C ALA A 133 -2.35 -11.13 4.07
N ARG A 134 -1.46 -10.50 4.85
CA ARG A 134 -0.57 -9.44 4.37
C ARG A 134 0.44 -9.97 3.35
N LEU A 135 1.01 -11.16 3.58
CA LEU A 135 1.91 -11.81 2.64
C LEU A 135 1.22 -12.15 1.32
N GLU A 136 0.02 -12.72 1.37
CA GLU A 136 -0.77 -13.02 0.17
C GLU A 136 -1.06 -11.76 -0.65
N ARG A 137 -1.46 -10.68 0.04
CA ARG A 137 -1.68 -9.36 -0.57
C ARG A 137 -0.40 -8.78 -1.20
N ALA A 138 0.74 -8.87 -0.51
CA ALA A 138 2.02 -8.39 -1.02
C ALA A 138 2.49 -9.19 -2.25
N LEU A 139 2.17 -10.49 -2.31
CA LEU A 139 2.45 -11.37 -3.45
C LEU A 139 1.43 -11.24 -4.59
N GLY A 140 0.41 -10.40 -4.45
CA GLY A 140 -0.63 -10.18 -5.45
C GLY A 140 -1.58 -11.37 -5.63
N ARG A 141 -1.60 -12.31 -4.69
CA ARG A 141 -2.58 -13.41 -4.66
C ARG A 141 -3.84 -12.88 -3.99
N ARG A 142 -4.94 -12.87 -4.75
CA ARG A 142 -6.27 -12.42 -4.30
C ARG A 142 -7.02 -13.53 -3.60
#